data_AF-A0AAD2BJE6-F1
#
_entry.id   AF-A0AAD2BJE6-F1
#
_cell.length_a   1.000
_cell.length_b   1.000
_cell.length_c   1.000
_cell.angle_alpha   90.00
_cell.angle_beta   90.00
_cell.angle_gamma   90.00
#
_symmetry.space_group_name_H-M   'P 1'
#
loop_
_entity.id
_entity.type
_entity.pdbx_description
1 polymer ?
#
loop_
_entity_poly.entity_id
_entity_poly.type
_entity_poly.pdbx_seq_one_letter_code
_entity_poly.pdbx_strand_id
1 'polypeptide(L)'
;MFRLPTTATAPFCPSEVRGTVAVPPGLPLWKKLLRFAGPGLLVSVGYMDPGNWATDIEAGSRYGYALLFVVGLSSLAAMVLQCLSARLGIVTGMDLARASRNRYQPGPLRVQWLMAELSIIACDLAEVLGCALAFHLLLGVPILWGVALTALDTLIVLGLKGKNFRQLEAIVLGLILTIGLCYFVELVLIKPHWPSVAAGLMPSWQAVSQREPLYLAIGILGATVMPHNLYLHSSIVQTRMTASTEAAKREAIGLSRLDTIVSLGLALLVNGAILILAAAAFNAHGHQNVADIEDAYHLLEPIVGTALAGLLFGIALLAAGQSSTFTGTIAGQILMEGFLDLRMPCWQRRLITRALALIPAFIGVAMLGDHAIGKLLVISQVVLGLQLPFAMFPLIRMTGDRTLMGVFVNSRFTSWLAWGLFVVIGVANMWLVWQVLAG
;
A
#
# COMPACT_ATOMS: atom_id res chain seq x y z
N MET A 1 26.70 -6.90 25.36
CA MET A 1 26.29 -7.70 24.19
C MET A 1 24.85 -8.17 24.45
N PHE A 2 23.86 -7.32 24.15
CA PHE A 2 22.46 -7.67 24.35
C PHE A 2 22.05 -8.70 23.30
N ARG A 3 21.85 -9.96 23.71
CA ARG A 3 21.27 -10.98 22.84
C ARG A 3 19.82 -10.61 22.61
N LEU A 4 19.48 -10.34 21.36
CA LEU A 4 18.11 -10.08 20.95
C LEU A 4 17.24 -11.32 21.20
N PRO A 5 15.99 -11.16 21.67
CA PRO A 5 15.12 -12.29 21.98
C PRO A 5 14.80 -13.13 20.74
N THR A 6 15.14 -14.41 20.79
CA THR A 6 14.91 -15.39 19.71
C THR A 6 13.62 -16.20 19.90
N THR A 7 12.94 -16.02 21.04
CA THR A 7 11.68 -16.69 21.38
C THR A 7 10.57 -15.66 21.45
N ALA A 8 9.50 -15.87 20.68
CA ALA A 8 8.30 -15.05 20.76
C ALA A 8 7.62 -15.31 22.11
N THR A 9 7.73 -14.39 23.06
CA THR A 9 7.09 -14.50 24.38
C THR A 9 5.62 -14.06 24.37
N ALA A 10 5.00 -13.88 23.20
CA ALA A 10 3.59 -13.54 23.05
C ALA A 10 2.90 -14.39 21.97
N PRO A 11 1.66 -14.87 22.19
CA PRO A 11 0.93 -15.73 21.25
C PRO A 11 0.48 -15.07 19.93
N PHE A 12 0.82 -13.79 19.67
CA PHE A 12 -0.03 -12.89 18.87
C PHE A 12 0.61 -12.26 17.64
N CYS A 13 1.74 -12.78 17.17
CA CYS A 13 2.18 -12.62 15.80
C CYS A 13 2.32 -14.05 15.26
N PRO A 14 1.61 -14.47 14.20
CA PRO A 14 1.71 -15.83 13.71
C PRO A 14 3.08 -15.97 13.03
N SER A 15 4.09 -16.33 13.83
CA SER A 15 5.40 -16.75 13.35
C SER A 15 5.32 -18.05 12.52
N GLU A 16 4.17 -18.73 12.58
CA GLU A 16 3.80 -19.89 11.76
C GLU A 16 2.40 -19.69 11.17
N VAL A 17 2.33 -19.01 10.03
CA VAL A 17 1.06 -18.83 9.32
C VAL A 17 0.72 -19.99 8.39
N ARG A 18 1.68 -20.89 8.13
CA ARG A 18 1.57 -21.92 7.09
C ARG A 18 0.36 -22.82 7.30
N GLY A 19 -0.50 -22.90 6.28
CA GLY A 19 -1.62 -23.84 6.26
C GLY A 19 -2.71 -23.59 7.32
N THR A 20 -2.76 -22.39 7.91
CA THR A 20 -3.76 -22.01 8.91
C THR A 20 -5.20 -22.07 8.37
N VAL A 21 -5.40 -21.95 7.05
CA VAL A 21 -6.70 -22.12 6.40
C VAL A 21 -6.62 -23.24 5.37
N ALA A 22 -7.25 -24.37 5.67
CA ALA A 22 -7.32 -25.51 4.77
C ALA A 22 -8.25 -25.25 3.57
N VAL A 23 -7.76 -25.52 2.36
CA VAL A 23 -8.55 -25.47 1.12
C VAL A 23 -8.71 -26.90 0.58
N PRO A 24 -9.84 -27.57 0.86
CA PRO A 24 -10.06 -28.95 0.42
C PRO A 24 -10.03 -29.10 -1.11
N PRO A 25 -9.36 -30.15 -1.64
CA PRO A 25 -9.19 -30.34 -3.08
C PRO A 25 -10.51 -30.65 -3.82
N GLY A 26 -11.53 -31.19 -3.14
CA GLY A 26 -12.83 -31.57 -3.73
C GLY A 26 -13.88 -30.46 -3.84
N LEU A 27 -13.57 -29.21 -3.47
CA LEU A 27 -14.55 -28.11 -3.54
C LEU A 27 -14.72 -27.56 -4.97
N PRO A 28 -15.92 -27.08 -5.35
CA PRO A 28 -16.11 -26.36 -6.60
C PRO A 28 -15.28 -25.07 -6.62
N LEU A 29 -14.81 -24.66 -7.81
CA LEU A 29 -13.88 -23.54 -8.00
C LEU A 29 -14.30 -22.26 -7.28
N TRP A 30 -15.58 -21.91 -7.29
CA TRP A 30 -16.08 -20.70 -6.62
C TRP A 30 -15.93 -20.77 -5.08
N LYS A 31 -16.19 -21.93 -4.45
CA LYS A 31 -16.01 -22.13 -3.01
C LYS A 31 -14.52 -22.17 -2.64
N LYS A 32 -13.67 -22.67 -3.54
CA LYS A 32 -12.21 -22.60 -3.38
C LYS A 32 -11.74 -21.15 -3.43
N LEU A 33 -12.21 -20.38 -4.42
CA LEU A 33 -11.90 -18.96 -4.55
C LEU A 33 -12.31 -18.17 -3.32
N LEU A 34 -13.53 -18.35 -2.80
CA LEU A 34 -13.96 -17.67 -1.58
C LEU A 34 -13.11 -18.00 -0.34
N ARG A 35 -12.62 -19.24 -0.23
CA ARG A 35 -11.77 -19.65 0.91
C ARG A 35 -10.32 -19.21 0.73
N PHE A 36 -9.88 -19.09 -0.52
CA PHE A 36 -8.55 -18.62 -0.87
C PHE A 36 -8.47 -17.09 -0.82
N ALA A 37 -9.58 -16.39 -1.08
CA ALA A 37 -9.69 -14.94 -0.99
C ALA A 37 -9.34 -14.46 0.42
N GLY A 38 -8.57 -13.37 0.49
CA GLY A 38 -8.08 -12.81 1.75
C GLY A 38 -6.68 -12.21 1.61
N PRO A 39 -5.66 -13.01 1.21
CA PRO A 39 -4.29 -12.51 1.03
C PRO A 39 -4.20 -11.29 0.11
N GLY A 40 -4.85 -11.34 -1.05
CA GLY A 40 -4.93 -10.22 -1.99
C GLY A 40 -5.64 -9.01 -1.40
N LEU A 41 -6.72 -9.21 -0.64
CA LEU A 41 -7.48 -8.13 0.02
C LEU A 41 -6.64 -7.43 1.10
N LEU A 42 -5.91 -8.19 1.92
CA LEU A 42 -4.99 -7.62 2.91
C LEU A 42 -3.90 -6.79 2.24
N VAL A 43 -3.41 -7.24 1.08
CA VAL A 43 -2.39 -6.50 0.33
C VAL A 43 -2.98 -5.25 -0.33
N SER A 44 -4.18 -5.33 -0.90
CA SER A 44 -4.80 -4.19 -1.61
C SER A 44 -5.11 -3.01 -0.71
N VAL A 45 -5.30 -3.23 0.58
CA VAL A 45 -5.48 -2.15 1.58
C VAL A 45 -4.34 -1.14 1.54
N GLY A 46 -3.09 -1.61 1.48
CA GLY A 46 -1.95 -0.70 1.50
C GLY A 46 -1.92 0.19 0.25
N TYR A 47 -2.62 -0.21 -0.82
CA TYR A 47 -2.77 0.58 -2.05
C TYR A 47 -3.92 1.60 -1.97
N MET A 48 -4.57 1.76 -0.81
CA MET A 48 -5.65 2.71 -0.56
C MET A 48 -5.31 3.66 0.59
N ASP A 49 -4.04 3.76 1.00
CA ASP A 49 -3.60 4.58 2.11
C ASP A 49 -3.65 6.09 1.78
N PRO A 50 -3.68 6.97 2.80
CA PRO A 50 -3.71 8.42 2.58
C PRO A 50 -2.54 8.98 1.76
N GLY A 51 -1.42 8.25 1.69
CA GLY A 51 -0.29 8.61 0.83
C GLY A 51 -0.64 8.67 -0.66
N ASN A 52 -1.41 7.69 -1.15
CA ASN A 52 -1.89 7.67 -2.53
C ASN A 52 -2.88 8.81 -2.81
N TRP A 53 -3.70 9.14 -1.81
CA TRP A 53 -4.75 10.15 -1.96
C TRP A 53 -4.18 11.52 -2.26
N ALA A 54 -3.10 11.91 -1.57
CA ALA A 54 -2.44 13.19 -1.81
C ALA A 54 -2.01 13.33 -3.28
N THR A 55 -1.37 12.30 -3.84
CA THR A 55 -0.94 12.32 -5.24
C THR A 55 -2.09 12.25 -6.24
N ASP A 56 -3.15 11.49 -5.94
CA ASP A 56 -4.31 11.35 -6.83
C ASP A 56 -5.20 12.60 -6.84
N ILE A 57 -5.38 13.24 -5.68
CA ILE A 57 -6.11 14.51 -5.54
C ILE A 57 -5.37 15.63 -6.27
N GLU A 58 -4.06 15.76 -6.05
CA GLU A 58 -3.25 16.77 -6.73
C GLU A 58 -3.23 16.54 -8.25
N ALA A 59 -3.23 15.27 -8.70
CA ALA A 59 -3.27 14.93 -10.11
C ALA A 59 -4.59 15.30 -10.77
N GLY A 60 -5.70 14.97 -10.12
CA GLY A 60 -7.03 15.31 -10.58
C GLY A 60 -7.27 16.81 -10.59
N SER A 61 -6.85 17.54 -9.55
CA SER A 61 -7.07 18.98 -9.42
C SER A 61 -6.29 19.79 -10.46
N ARG A 62 -5.00 19.50 -10.67
CA ARG A 62 -4.13 20.22 -11.60
C ARG A 62 -4.36 19.82 -13.06
N TYR A 63 -4.43 18.52 -13.33
CA TYR A 63 -4.38 17.98 -14.69
C TYR A 63 -5.68 17.32 -15.16
N GLY A 64 -6.75 17.41 -14.36
CA GLY A 64 -8.02 16.78 -14.68
C GLY A 64 -7.86 15.27 -14.84
N TYR A 65 -8.45 14.71 -15.89
CA TYR A 65 -8.38 13.26 -16.15
C TYR A 65 -7.08 12.81 -16.83
N ALA A 66 -6.14 13.71 -17.14
CA ALA A 66 -4.99 13.40 -17.99
C ALA A 66 -4.02 12.38 -17.39
N LEU A 67 -3.91 12.30 -16.05
CA LEU A 67 -3.02 11.37 -15.35
C LEU A 67 -3.72 10.07 -14.92
N LEU A 68 -5.00 9.87 -15.28
CA LEU A 68 -5.75 8.66 -14.90
C LEU A 68 -5.13 7.38 -15.47
N PHE A 69 -4.58 7.42 -16.68
CA PHE A 69 -3.84 6.28 -17.25
C PHE A 69 -2.59 5.92 -16.43
N VAL A 70 -1.96 6.88 -15.73
CA VAL A 70 -0.79 6.60 -14.89
C VAL A 70 -1.19 5.77 -13.68
N VAL A 71 -2.32 6.10 -13.03
CA VAL A 71 -2.91 5.28 -11.95
C VAL A 71 -3.24 3.86 -12.44
N GLY A 72 -3.76 3.75 -13.66
CA GLY A 72 -4.01 2.46 -14.32
C GLY A 72 -2.73 1.64 -14.53
N LEU A 73 -1.70 2.25 -15.13
CA LEU A 73 -0.42 1.58 -15.40
C LEU A 73 0.35 1.24 -14.14
N SER A 74 0.35 2.11 -13.12
CA SER A 74 0.99 1.85 -11.82
C SER A 74 0.32 0.67 -11.12
N SER A 75 -1.01 0.58 -11.17
CA SER A 75 -1.77 -0.53 -10.61
C SER A 75 -1.50 -1.85 -11.35
N LEU A 76 -1.37 -1.81 -12.68
CA LEU A 76 -0.97 -2.98 -13.46
C LEU A 76 0.46 -3.43 -13.11
N ALA A 77 1.39 -2.49 -12.95
CA ALA A 77 2.75 -2.79 -12.49
C ALA A 77 2.74 -3.44 -11.10
N ALA A 78 1.93 -2.90 -10.17
CA ALA A 78 1.72 -3.48 -8.85
C ALA A 78 1.19 -4.92 -8.93
N MET A 79 0.17 -5.18 -9.75
CA MET A 79 -0.39 -6.53 -9.94
C MET A 79 0.68 -7.53 -10.41
N VAL A 80 1.54 -7.13 -11.35
CA VAL A 80 2.64 -7.98 -11.85
C VAL A 80 3.60 -8.31 -10.71
N LEU A 81 4.08 -7.31 -9.98
CA LEU A 81 5.04 -7.50 -8.89
C LEU A 81 4.44 -8.30 -7.74
N GLN A 82 3.17 -8.05 -7.41
CA GLN A 82 2.45 -8.78 -6.37
C GLN A 82 2.21 -10.24 -6.74
N CYS A 83 1.89 -10.53 -8.01
CA CYS A 83 1.81 -11.90 -8.50
C CYS A 83 3.17 -12.63 -8.43
N LEU A 84 4.28 -11.93 -8.66
CA LEU A 84 5.63 -12.49 -8.50
C LEU A 84 5.94 -12.79 -7.02
N SER A 85 5.61 -11.85 -6.14
CA SER A 85 5.78 -12.02 -4.69
C SER A 85 4.98 -13.21 -4.15
N ALA A 86 3.70 -13.29 -4.51
CA ALA A 86 2.84 -14.40 -4.14
C ALA A 86 3.36 -15.73 -4.68
N ARG A 87 3.83 -15.77 -5.93
CA ARG A 87 4.42 -16.98 -6.53
C ARG A 87 5.68 -17.43 -5.78
N LEU A 88 6.55 -16.50 -5.39
CA LEU A 88 7.74 -16.81 -4.59
C LEU A 88 7.33 -17.48 -3.27
N GLY A 89 6.36 -16.90 -2.56
CA GLY A 89 5.82 -17.44 -1.31
C GLY A 89 5.24 -18.85 -1.47
N ILE A 90 4.41 -19.08 -2.49
CA ILE A 90 3.77 -20.37 -2.75
C ILE A 90 4.78 -21.45 -3.15
N VAL A 91 5.75 -21.12 -4.00
CA VAL A 91 6.66 -22.12 -4.58
C VAL A 91 7.72 -22.53 -3.56
N THR A 92 8.34 -21.54 -2.91
CA THR A 92 9.47 -21.75 -2.00
C THR A 92 9.03 -22.05 -0.57
N GLY A 93 7.80 -21.66 -0.20
CA GLY A 93 7.34 -21.66 1.19
C GLY A 93 8.08 -20.67 2.08
N MET A 94 8.85 -19.74 1.51
CA MET A 94 9.59 -18.70 2.23
C MET A 94 9.09 -17.33 1.78
N ASP A 95 9.04 -16.39 2.72
CA ASP A 95 8.81 -14.99 2.38
C ASP A 95 10.05 -14.37 1.71
N LEU A 96 9.86 -13.24 1.04
CA LEU A 96 10.93 -12.54 0.32
C LEU A 96 12.10 -12.13 1.23
N ALA A 97 11.83 -11.76 2.48
CA ALA A 97 12.88 -11.35 3.43
C ALA A 97 13.77 -12.53 3.82
N ARG A 98 13.16 -13.69 4.12
CA ARG A 98 13.87 -14.93 4.43
C ARG A 98 14.63 -15.47 3.21
N ALA A 99 14.03 -15.39 2.02
CA ALA A 99 14.71 -15.74 0.77
C ALA A 99 15.92 -14.81 0.50
N SER A 100 15.81 -13.52 0.81
CA SER A 100 16.94 -12.56 0.78
C SER A 100 18.04 -12.94 1.76
N ARG A 101 17.69 -13.25 3.01
CA ARG A 101 18.64 -13.67 4.05
C ARG A 101 19.43 -14.92 3.67
N ASN A 102 18.78 -15.89 3.03
CA ASN A 102 19.44 -17.13 2.62
C ASN A 102 20.43 -16.94 1.47
N ARG A 103 20.35 -15.82 0.73
CA ARG A 103 21.09 -15.64 -0.52
C ARG A 103 22.14 -14.53 -0.47
N TYR A 104 21.90 -13.47 0.28
CA TYR A 104 22.80 -12.32 0.32
C TYR A 104 23.71 -12.35 1.54
N GLN A 105 24.92 -11.82 1.37
CA GLN A 105 25.90 -11.63 2.44
C GLN A 105 25.39 -10.63 3.49
N PRO A 106 25.91 -10.67 4.74
CA PRO A 106 25.41 -9.87 5.86
C PRO A 106 25.54 -8.35 5.68
N GLY A 107 26.40 -7.86 4.78
CA GLY A 107 26.49 -6.43 4.44
C GLY A 107 25.25 -5.94 3.68
N PRO A 108 25.05 -6.36 2.42
CA PRO A 108 23.88 -6.01 1.62
C PRO A 108 22.55 -6.34 2.30
N LEU A 109 22.51 -7.44 3.06
CA LEU A 109 21.32 -7.83 3.81
C LEU A 109 20.91 -6.78 4.86
N ARG A 110 21.87 -6.22 5.61
CA ARG A 110 21.60 -5.18 6.61
C ARG A 110 21.10 -3.89 5.97
N VAL A 111 21.64 -3.52 4.81
CA VAL A 111 21.15 -2.36 4.03
C VAL A 111 19.72 -2.60 3.56
N GLN A 112 19.43 -3.78 3.02
CA GLN A 112 18.08 -4.13 2.58
C GLN A 112 17.07 -4.12 3.74
N TRP A 113 17.46 -4.65 4.91
CA TRP A 113 16.64 -4.60 6.12
C TRP A 113 16.40 -3.17 6.58
N LEU A 114 17.45 -2.34 6.69
CA LEU A 114 17.31 -0.95 7.14
C LEU A 114 16.38 -0.15 6.22
N MET A 115 16.53 -0.33 4.90
CA MET A 115 15.64 0.31 3.92
C MET A 115 14.20 -0.20 4.08
N ALA A 116 14.01 -1.49 4.28
CA ALA A 116 12.68 -2.05 4.52
C ALA A 116 12.04 -1.56 5.81
N GLU A 117 12.81 -1.40 6.87
CA GLU A 117 12.36 -0.81 8.13
C GLU A 117 11.95 0.66 7.95
N LEU A 118 12.79 1.45 7.27
CA LEU A 118 12.53 2.86 6.97
C LEU A 118 11.23 3.04 6.18
N SER A 119 10.91 2.12 5.27
CA SER A 119 9.66 2.16 4.51
C SER A 119 8.41 1.96 5.33
N ILE A 120 8.49 1.14 6.37
CA ILE A 120 7.37 0.93 7.29
C ILE A 120 7.19 2.17 8.13
N ILE A 121 8.28 2.80 8.59
CA ILE A 121 8.20 4.06 9.34
C ILE A 121 7.61 5.17 8.46
N ALA A 122 8.02 5.25 7.19
CA ALA A 122 7.46 6.23 6.24
C ALA A 122 5.98 5.98 5.95
N CYS A 123 5.56 4.72 5.79
CA CYS A 123 4.16 4.35 5.66
C CYS A 123 3.36 4.71 6.92
N ASP A 124 3.86 4.34 8.10
CA ASP A 124 3.21 4.62 9.39
C ASP A 124 3.12 6.14 9.66
N LEU A 125 4.09 6.92 9.17
CA LEU A 125 4.01 8.39 9.17
C LEU A 125 2.84 8.90 8.33
N ALA A 126 2.67 8.39 7.10
CA ALA A 126 1.55 8.77 6.24
C ALA A 126 0.19 8.43 6.87
N GLU A 127 0.10 7.28 7.52
CA GLU A 127 -1.10 6.84 8.24
C GLU A 127 -1.45 7.73 9.43
N VAL A 128 -0.45 8.06 10.25
CA VAL A 128 -0.60 8.96 11.41
C VAL A 128 -1.10 10.32 10.94
N LEU A 129 -0.49 10.87 9.89
CA LEU A 129 -0.86 12.17 9.35
C LEU A 129 -2.28 12.14 8.75
N GLY A 130 -2.63 11.10 7.99
CA GLY A 130 -3.97 10.94 7.44
C GLY A 130 -5.05 10.76 8.51
N CYS A 131 -4.80 9.95 9.55
CA CYS A 131 -5.73 9.79 10.67
C CYS A 131 -5.86 11.07 11.51
N ALA A 132 -4.74 11.75 11.78
CA ALA A 132 -4.74 13.02 12.49
C ALA A 132 -5.54 14.08 11.74
N LEU A 133 -5.37 14.15 10.41
CA LEU A 133 -6.17 15.02 9.55
C LEU A 133 -7.64 14.62 9.58
N ALA A 134 -7.97 13.33 9.48
CA ALA A 134 -9.36 12.89 9.58
C ALA A 134 -10.01 13.28 10.91
N PHE A 135 -9.28 13.17 12.04
CA PHE A 135 -9.77 13.65 13.33
C PHE A 135 -9.96 15.16 13.36
N HIS A 136 -9.03 15.92 12.78
CA HIS A 136 -9.14 17.37 12.67
C HIS A 136 -10.40 17.77 11.89
N LEU A 137 -10.63 17.16 10.73
CA LEU A 137 -11.76 17.46 9.85
C LEU A 137 -13.10 17.00 10.45
N LEU A 138 -13.17 15.83 11.09
CA LEU A 138 -14.42 15.26 11.60
C LEU A 138 -14.82 15.78 12.98
N LEU A 139 -13.84 16.04 13.86
CA LEU A 139 -14.08 16.40 15.27
C LEU A 139 -13.76 17.88 15.55
N GLY A 140 -13.15 18.60 14.61
CA GLY A 140 -12.72 19.98 14.80
C GLY A 140 -11.58 20.14 15.82
N VAL A 141 -10.86 19.06 16.15
CA VAL A 141 -9.75 19.09 17.12
C VAL A 141 -8.46 19.56 16.44
N PRO A 142 -7.59 20.35 17.08
CA PRO A 142 -6.33 20.76 16.46
C PRO A 142 -5.47 19.56 16.01
N ILE A 143 -4.72 19.68 14.90
CA ILE A 143 -3.94 18.58 14.32
C ILE A 143 -2.99 17.93 15.33
N LEU A 144 -2.35 18.70 16.22
CA LEU A 144 -1.49 18.16 17.28
C LEU A 144 -2.24 17.20 18.22
N TRP A 145 -3.49 17.53 18.56
CA TRP A 145 -4.36 16.63 19.32
C TRP A 145 -4.82 15.45 18.48
N GLY A 146 -5.09 15.66 17.18
CA GLY A 146 -5.34 14.57 16.22
C GLY A 146 -4.20 13.54 16.21
N VAL A 147 -2.94 14.01 16.11
CA VAL A 147 -1.73 13.16 16.19
C VAL A 147 -1.68 12.42 17.52
N ALA A 148 -1.93 13.09 18.64
CA ALA A 148 -1.99 12.42 19.94
C ALA A 148 -3.11 11.35 20.03
N LEU A 149 -4.28 11.60 19.43
CA LEU A 149 -5.38 10.64 19.35
C LEU A 149 -5.02 9.42 18.51
N THR A 150 -4.18 9.56 17.48
CA THR A 150 -3.65 8.40 16.73
C THR A 150 -2.77 7.49 17.59
N ALA A 151 -2.21 7.96 18.71
CA ALA A 151 -1.54 7.06 19.63
C ALA A 151 -2.54 6.12 20.32
N LEU A 152 -3.77 6.61 20.61
CA LEU A 152 -4.85 5.79 21.16
C LEU A 152 -5.42 4.80 20.13
N ASP A 153 -5.45 5.18 18.85
CA ASP A 153 -5.87 4.26 17.78
C ASP A 153 -5.06 2.96 17.80
N THR A 154 -3.77 3.05 18.15
CA THR A 154 -2.91 1.89 18.19
C THR A 154 -3.34 0.90 19.26
N LEU A 155 -3.84 1.41 20.39
CA LEU A 155 -4.38 0.61 21.48
C LEU A 155 -5.71 -0.05 21.08
N ILE A 156 -6.53 0.65 20.30
CA ILE A 156 -7.79 0.11 19.76
C ILE A 156 -7.50 -1.01 18.77
N VAL A 157 -6.58 -0.81 17.83
CA VAL A 157 -6.15 -1.83 16.85
C VAL A 157 -5.54 -3.04 17.54
N LEU A 158 -4.71 -2.81 18.57
CA LEU A 158 -4.18 -3.87 19.44
C LEU A 158 -5.29 -4.59 20.22
N GLY A 159 -6.33 -3.87 20.63
CA GLY A 159 -7.50 -4.37 21.35
C GLY A 159 -8.49 -5.14 20.47
N LEU A 160 -8.64 -4.77 19.19
CA LEU A 160 -9.49 -5.40 18.16
C LEU A 160 -8.96 -6.77 17.67
N LYS A 161 -8.07 -7.36 18.47
CA LYS A 161 -7.57 -8.71 18.42
C LYS A 161 -8.56 -9.73 17.86
N GLY A 162 -8.34 -10.12 16.60
CA GLY A 162 -8.91 -11.33 16.05
C GLY A 162 -8.14 -12.54 16.56
N LYS A 163 -8.83 -13.53 17.16
CA LYS A 163 -8.22 -14.83 17.49
C LYS A 163 -7.84 -15.63 16.22
N ASN A 164 -8.41 -15.26 15.05
CA ASN A 164 -8.25 -15.95 13.77
C ASN A 164 -8.05 -14.97 12.61
N PHE A 165 -7.22 -15.33 11.61
CA PHE A 165 -6.98 -14.54 10.38
C PHE A 165 -8.26 -14.11 9.64
N ARG A 166 -9.30 -14.94 9.69
CA ARG A 166 -10.59 -14.63 9.04
C ARG A 166 -11.29 -13.41 9.65
N GLN A 167 -11.07 -13.14 10.94
CA GLN A 167 -11.64 -11.93 11.58
C GLN A 167 -10.91 -10.69 11.09
N LEU A 168 -9.59 -10.75 10.96
CA LEU A 168 -8.79 -9.67 10.39
C LEU A 168 -9.18 -9.39 8.94
N GLU A 169 -9.30 -10.43 8.11
CA GLU A 169 -9.77 -10.33 6.72
C GLU A 169 -11.16 -9.67 6.64
N ALA A 170 -12.08 -10.00 7.55
CA ALA A 170 -13.42 -9.41 7.59
C ALA A 170 -13.41 -7.93 8.01
N ILE A 171 -12.58 -7.55 9.00
CA ILE A 171 -12.41 -6.14 9.42
C ILE A 171 -11.86 -5.32 8.24
N VAL A 172 -10.80 -5.82 7.61
CA VAL A 172 -10.18 -5.20 6.44
C VAL A 172 -11.20 -5.04 5.30
N LEU A 173 -11.96 -6.08 4.99
CA LEU A 173 -12.99 -6.01 3.97
C LEU A 173 -14.05 -4.94 4.30
N GLY A 174 -14.45 -4.83 5.57
CA GLY A 174 -15.36 -3.77 6.03
C GLY A 174 -14.80 -2.37 5.80
N LEU A 175 -13.51 -2.14 6.08
CA LEU A 175 -12.84 -0.86 5.82
C LEU A 175 -12.78 -0.53 4.33
N ILE A 176 -12.38 -1.50 3.48
CA ILE A 176 -12.36 -1.33 2.02
C ILE A 176 -13.75 -0.99 1.48
N LEU A 177 -14.78 -1.72 1.92
CA LEU A 177 -16.16 -1.47 1.51
C LEU A 177 -16.65 -0.08 1.96
N THR A 178 -16.23 0.38 3.13
CA THR A 178 -16.56 1.73 3.62
C THR A 178 -15.93 2.79 2.71
N ILE A 179 -14.64 2.69 2.41
CA ILE A 179 -13.94 3.62 1.50
C ILE A 179 -14.59 3.61 0.12
N GLY A 180 -14.81 2.42 -0.44
CA GLY A 180 -15.43 2.27 -1.76
C GLY A 180 -16.85 2.82 -1.83
N LEU A 181 -17.65 2.64 -0.77
CA LEU A 181 -19.01 3.17 -0.71
C LEU A 181 -19.02 4.70 -0.59
N CYS A 182 -18.14 5.29 0.22
CA CYS A 182 -18.01 6.75 0.32
C CYS A 182 -17.72 7.37 -1.05
N TYR A 183 -16.66 6.88 -1.73
CA TYR A 183 -16.30 7.40 -3.05
C TYR A 183 -17.33 7.09 -4.13
N PHE A 184 -18.01 5.94 -4.05
CA PHE A 184 -19.11 5.66 -4.96
C PHE A 184 -20.24 6.68 -4.82
N VAL A 185 -20.64 7.00 -3.59
CA VAL A 185 -21.67 8.03 -3.34
C VAL A 185 -21.18 9.39 -3.82
N GLU A 186 -19.95 9.80 -3.53
CA GLU A 186 -19.38 11.07 -3.98
C GLU A 186 -19.34 11.19 -5.51
N LEU A 187 -18.95 10.12 -6.23
CA LEU A 187 -18.98 10.10 -7.69
C LEU A 187 -20.39 10.22 -8.27
N VAL A 188 -21.38 9.61 -7.62
CA VAL A 188 -22.80 9.74 -8.02
C VAL A 188 -23.29 11.17 -7.81
N LEU A 189 -22.83 11.85 -6.75
CA LEU A 189 -23.21 13.24 -6.46
C LEU A 189 -22.55 14.23 -7.43
N ILE A 190 -21.25 14.09 -7.72
CA ILE A 190 -20.51 15.01 -8.61
C ILE A 190 -20.83 14.82 -10.10
N LYS A 191 -21.33 13.64 -10.49
CA LYS A 191 -21.73 13.29 -11.88
C LYS A 191 -20.65 13.59 -12.93
N PRO A 192 -19.51 12.88 -12.90
CA PRO A 192 -18.41 13.13 -13.84
C PRO A 192 -18.81 12.83 -15.29
N HIS A 193 -18.18 13.53 -16.24
CA HIS A 193 -18.36 13.27 -17.66
C HIS A 193 -17.60 12.02 -18.10
N TRP A 194 -18.28 10.86 -18.05
CA TRP A 194 -17.70 9.54 -18.33
C TRP A 194 -16.91 9.41 -19.65
N PRO A 195 -17.31 10.04 -20.79
CA PRO A 195 -16.49 9.99 -22.00
C PRO A 195 -15.11 10.64 -21.82
N SER A 196 -15.00 11.72 -21.03
CA SER A 196 -13.70 12.35 -20.72
C SER A 196 -12.86 11.49 -19.78
N VAL A 197 -13.50 10.80 -18.83
CA VAL A 197 -12.84 9.81 -17.96
C VAL A 197 -12.25 8.68 -18.80
N ALA A 198 -13.01 8.14 -19.76
CA ALA A 198 -12.55 7.09 -20.66
C ALA A 198 -11.39 7.57 -21.54
N ALA A 199 -11.41 8.83 -22.01
CA ALA A 199 -10.30 9.42 -22.73
C ALA A 199 -9.04 9.57 -21.86
N GLY A 200 -9.20 9.89 -20.57
CA GLY A 200 -8.10 10.00 -19.60
C GLY A 200 -7.39 8.68 -19.30
N LEU A 201 -8.05 7.54 -19.54
CA LEU A 201 -7.42 6.20 -19.44
C LEU A 201 -6.51 5.88 -20.62
N MET A 202 -6.60 6.63 -21.73
CA MET A 202 -5.71 6.42 -22.87
C MET A 202 -4.33 7.06 -22.60
N PRO A 203 -3.23 6.30 -22.71
CA PRO A 203 -1.89 6.84 -22.52
C PRO A 203 -1.61 7.99 -23.48
N SER A 204 -1.25 9.16 -22.94
CA SER A 204 -0.90 10.33 -23.73
C SER A 204 0.49 10.83 -23.37
N TRP A 205 1.38 10.86 -24.35
CA TRP A 205 2.76 11.32 -24.12
C TRP A 205 2.83 12.81 -23.81
N GLN A 206 1.90 13.59 -24.37
CA GLN A 206 1.76 15.02 -24.11
C GLN A 206 1.50 15.32 -22.63
N ALA A 207 0.71 14.47 -21.94
CA ALA A 207 0.41 14.65 -20.53
C ALA A 207 1.62 14.47 -19.61
N VAL A 208 2.67 13.75 -20.04
CA VAL A 208 3.85 13.42 -19.22
C VAL A 208 5.14 14.05 -19.76
N SER A 209 5.03 14.86 -20.83
CA SER A 209 6.19 15.50 -21.47
C SER A 209 6.77 16.68 -20.66
N GLN A 210 6.00 17.27 -19.77
CA GLN A 210 6.43 18.42 -18.96
C GLN A 210 6.94 17.97 -17.57
N ARG A 211 7.79 18.81 -16.96
CA ARG A 211 8.48 18.51 -15.69
C ARG A 211 7.50 18.25 -14.53
N GLU A 212 6.47 19.08 -14.37
CA GLU A 212 5.53 18.99 -13.25
C GLU A 212 4.56 17.79 -13.35
N PRO A 213 3.89 17.50 -14.49
CA PRO A 213 3.09 16.29 -14.61
C PRO A 213 3.92 15.01 -14.47
N LEU A 214 5.16 15.01 -14.96
CA LEU A 214 6.07 13.88 -14.81
C LEU A 214 6.42 13.64 -13.33
N TYR A 215 6.65 14.71 -12.56
CA TYR A 215 6.88 14.60 -11.12
C TYR A 215 5.70 13.91 -10.43
N LEU A 216 4.49 14.35 -10.73
CA LEU A 216 3.29 13.78 -10.14
C LEU A 216 3.00 12.35 -10.62
N ALA A 217 3.25 12.06 -11.89
CA ALA A 217 3.14 10.71 -12.44
C ALA A 217 4.11 9.72 -11.76
N ILE A 218 5.34 10.17 -11.47
CA ILE A 218 6.32 9.37 -10.71
C ILE A 218 5.88 9.24 -9.25
N GLY A 219 5.31 10.30 -8.66
CA GLY A 219 4.69 10.26 -7.33
C GLY A 219 3.60 9.20 -7.22
N ILE A 220 2.63 9.20 -8.16
CA ILE A 220 1.57 8.18 -8.25
C ILE A 220 2.18 6.78 -8.34
N LEU A 221 3.20 6.59 -9.18
CA LEU A 221 3.86 5.29 -9.33
C LEU A 221 4.51 4.82 -8.01
N GLY A 222 5.21 5.73 -7.33
CA GLY A 222 5.92 5.45 -6.07
C GLY A 222 4.97 5.17 -4.91
N ALA A 223 3.89 5.94 -4.83
CA ALA A 223 2.84 5.76 -3.83
C ALA A 223 2.10 4.44 -4.07
N THR A 224 1.73 4.16 -5.34
CA THR A 224 1.03 2.91 -5.69
C THR A 224 1.87 1.69 -5.32
N VAL A 225 3.13 1.60 -5.77
CA VAL A 225 3.90 0.36 -5.59
C VAL A 225 4.67 0.36 -4.27
N MET A 226 3.98 -0.04 -3.19
CA MET A 226 4.59 -0.12 -1.86
C MET A 226 5.56 -1.32 -1.70
N PRO A 227 6.81 -1.11 -1.25
CA PRO A 227 7.78 -2.21 -1.21
C PRO A 227 7.55 -3.17 -0.05
N HIS A 228 7.10 -2.68 1.11
CA HIS A 228 6.76 -3.52 2.27
C HIS A 228 5.62 -4.51 1.93
N ASN A 229 4.70 -4.14 1.03
CA ASN A 229 3.64 -5.03 0.56
C ASN A 229 4.17 -6.21 -0.27
N LEU A 230 5.32 -6.08 -0.92
CA LEU A 230 5.96 -7.21 -1.60
C LEU A 230 6.44 -8.26 -0.58
N TYR A 231 6.94 -7.84 0.58
CA TYR A 231 7.30 -8.78 1.65
C TYR A 231 6.05 -9.37 2.31
N LEU A 232 5.07 -8.52 2.60
CA LEU A 232 3.79 -8.92 3.19
C LEU A 232 3.11 -10.04 2.38
N HIS A 233 2.92 -9.83 1.07
CA HIS A 233 2.19 -10.77 0.23
C HIS A 233 2.88 -12.14 0.11
N SER A 234 4.21 -12.14 0.00
CA SER A 234 5.00 -13.38 -0.06
C SER A 234 4.85 -14.25 1.21
N SER A 235 4.48 -13.64 2.34
CA SER A 235 4.23 -14.33 3.60
C SER A 235 2.75 -14.74 3.76
N ILE A 236 1.80 -13.81 3.55
CA ILE A 236 0.37 -14.09 3.78
C ILE A 236 -0.15 -15.18 2.84
N VAL A 237 0.35 -15.27 1.61
CA VAL A 237 -0.07 -16.33 0.68
C VAL A 237 0.23 -17.74 1.22
N GLN A 238 1.20 -17.87 2.13
CA GLN A 238 1.55 -19.14 2.77
C GLN A 238 0.46 -19.62 3.76
N THR A 239 -0.46 -18.73 4.17
CA THR A 239 -1.62 -19.08 5.02
C THR A 239 -2.48 -20.19 4.44
N ARG A 240 -2.57 -20.23 3.11
CA ARG A 240 -3.44 -21.14 2.35
C ARG A 240 -2.71 -22.38 1.83
N MET A 241 -1.41 -22.51 2.07
CA MET A 241 -0.62 -23.66 1.60
C MET A 241 -0.89 -24.89 2.46
N THR A 242 -1.60 -25.89 1.90
CA THR A 242 -1.92 -27.15 2.60
C THR A 242 -1.27 -28.39 1.98
N ALA A 243 -0.78 -28.33 0.74
CA ALA A 243 -0.17 -29.47 0.05
C ALA A 243 1.07 -29.07 -0.77
N SER A 244 2.11 -29.91 -0.75
CA SER A 244 3.42 -29.65 -1.38
C SER A 244 3.58 -30.16 -2.81
N THR A 245 2.56 -30.82 -3.37
CA THR A 245 2.59 -31.36 -4.74
C THR A 245 2.66 -30.26 -5.81
N GLU A 246 3.24 -30.56 -6.96
CA GLU A 246 3.33 -29.61 -8.08
C GLU A 246 1.95 -29.15 -8.58
N ALA A 247 0.99 -30.08 -8.70
CA ALA A 247 -0.36 -29.77 -9.12
C ALA A 247 -1.07 -28.79 -8.16
N ALA A 248 -0.95 -29.03 -6.84
CA ALA A 248 -1.50 -28.13 -5.82
C ALA A 248 -0.85 -26.74 -5.86
N LYS A 249 0.48 -26.66 -6.09
CA LYS A 249 1.18 -25.37 -6.27
C LYS A 249 0.69 -24.63 -7.52
N ARG A 250 0.50 -25.32 -8.65
CA ARG A 250 -0.05 -24.73 -9.88
C ARG A 250 -1.45 -24.16 -9.64
N GLU A 251 -2.32 -24.90 -8.96
CA GLU A 251 -3.67 -24.46 -8.60
C GLU A 251 -3.61 -23.24 -7.66
N ALA A 252 -2.81 -23.30 -6.59
CA ALA A 252 -2.66 -22.20 -5.64
C ALA A 252 -2.14 -20.91 -6.30
N ILE A 253 -1.19 -21.01 -7.24
CA ILE A 253 -0.71 -19.85 -8.02
C ILE A 253 -1.85 -19.28 -8.88
N GLY A 254 -2.67 -20.13 -9.50
CA GLY A 254 -3.82 -19.70 -10.28
C GLY A 254 -4.87 -18.95 -9.45
N LEU A 255 -5.23 -19.50 -8.28
CA LEU A 255 -6.17 -18.90 -7.33
C LEU A 255 -5.62 -17.59 -6.75
N SER A 256 -4.35 -17.59 -6.33
CA SER A 256 -3.68 -16.40 -5.80
C SER A 256 -3.57 -15.28 -6.83
N ARG A 257 -3.30 -15.61 -8.09
CA ARG A 257 -3.29 -14.63 -9.18
C ARG A 257 -4.65 -13.97 -9.35
N LEU A 258 -5.75 -14.75 -9.32
CA LEU A 258 -7.09 -14.18 -9.44
C LEU A 258 -7.42 -13.29 -8.24
N ASP A 259 -7.16 -13.77 -7.02
CA ASP A 259 -7.35 -13.01 -5.78
C ASP A 259 -6.58 -11.68 -5.80
N THR A 260 -5.32 -11.71 -6.25
CA THR A 260 -4.47 -10.53 -6.38
C THR A 260 -5.03 -9.53 -7.40
N ILE A 261 -5.39 -10.00 -8.59
CA ILE A 261 -5.89 -9.12 -9.67
C ILE A 261 -7.22 -8.49 -9.28
N VAL A 262 -8.14 -9.26 -8.69
CA VAL A 262 -9.44 -8.75 -8.24
C VAL A 262 -9.25 -7.73 -7.12
N SER A 263 -8.45 -8.05 -6.10
CA SER A 263 -8.25 -7.18 -4.94
C SER A 263 -7.53 -5.88 -5.31
N LEU A 264 -6.45 -5.94 -6.10
CA LEU A 264 -5.78 -4.73 -6.58
C LEU A 264 -6.60 -3.99 -7.66
N GLY A 265 -7.52 -4.69 -8.33
CA GLY A 265 -8.50 -4.07 -9.22
C GLY A 265 -9.47 -3.18 -8.44
N LEU A 266 -9.89 -3.60 -7.25
CA LEU A 266 -10.67 -2.76 -6.34
C LEU A 266 -9.86 -1.53 -5.87
N ALA A 267 -8.57 -1.70 -5.56
CA ALA A 267 -7.68 -0.58 -5.23
C ALA A 267 -7.55 0.43 -6.38
N LEU A 268 -7.37 -0.07 -7.61
CA LEU A 268 -7.36 0.77 -8.81
C LEU A 268 -8.67 1.57 -8.96
N LEU A 269 -9.83 0.95 -8.69
CA LEU A 269 -11.11 1.66 -8.77
C LEU A 269 -11.21 2.77 -7.71
N VAL A 270 -10.70 2.55 -6.49
CA VAL A 270 -10.67 3.57 -5.45
C VAL A 270 -9.74 4.73 -5.84
N ASN A 271 -8.49 4.45 -6.23
CA ASN A 271 -7.54 5.49 -6.63
C ASN A 271 -8.02 6.25 -7.87
N GLY A 272 -8.60 5.53 -8.84
CA GLY A 272 -9.27 6.14 -9.99
C GLY A 272 -10.44 7.03 -9.59
N ALA A 273 -11.27 6.60 -8.63
CA ALA A 273 -12.38 7.39 -8.12
C ALA A 273 -11.92 8.68 -7.44
N ILE A 274 -10.84 8.63 -6.65
CA ILE A 274 -10.24 9.80 -6.00
C ILE A 274 -9.81 10.84 -7.05
N LEU A 275 -9.05 10.40 -8.06
CA LEU A 275 -8.58 11.29 -9.13
C LEU A 275 -9.76 11.86 -9.94
N ILE A 276 -10.74 11.02 -10.30
CA ILE A 276 -11.93 11.45 -11.04
C ILE A 276 -12.74 12.47 -10.23
N LEU A 277 -12.92 12.24 -8.92
CA LEU A 277 -13.58 13.17 -8.03
C LEU A 277 -12.85 14.49 -7.99
N ALA A 278 -11.53 14.49 -7.77
CA ALA A 278 -10.73 15.72 -7.73
C ALA A 278 -10.75 16.49 -9.06
N ALA A 279 -10.73 15.79 -10.19
CA ALA A 279 -10.86 16.38 -11.51
C ALA A 279 -12.26 16.99 -11.75
N ALA A 280 -13.32 16.27 -11.40
CA ALA A 280 -14.69 16.74 -11.59
C ALA A 280 -15.07 17.86 -10.62
N ALA A 281 -14.62 17.77 -9.36
CA ALA A 281 -14.90 18.76 -8.34
C ALA A 281 -14.02 20.00 -8.50
N PHE A 282 -12.69 19.86 -8.60
CA PHE A 282 -11.79 21.01 -8.48
C PHE A 282 -11.35 21.57 -9.83
N ASN A 283 -10.85 20.71 -10.73
CA ASN A 283 -10.32 21.17 -12.02
C ASN A 283 -11.41 21.83 -12.88
N ALA A 284 -12.60 21.23 -12.95
CA ALA A 284 -13.73 21.75 -13.72
C ALA A 284 -14.26 23.10 -13.18
N HIS A 285 -14.06 23.39 -11.89
CA HIS A 285 -14.49 24.63 -11.23
C HIS A 285 -13.35 25.66 -11.11
N GLY A 286 -12.20 25.44 -11.78
CA GLY A 286 -11.08 26.37 -11.80
C GLY A 286 -10.15 26.31 -10.58
N HIS A 287 -10.37 25.37 -9.66
CA HIS A 287 -9.52 25.14 -8.49
C HIS A 287 -8.34 24.22 -8.83
N GLN A 288 -7.36 24.76 -9.57
CA GLN A 288 -6.22 23.97 -10.07
C GLN A 288 -5.07 23.83 -9.06
N ASN A 289 -5.09 24.54 -7.93
CA ASN A 289 -4.00 24.55 -6.95
C ASN A 289 -4.31 23.72 -5.69
N VAL A 290 -5.30 22.82 -5.74
CA VAL A 290 -5.66 21.98 -4.60
C VAL A 290 -4.67 20.83 -4.51
N ALA A 291 -3.65 20.99 -3.67
CA ALA A 291 -2.65 19.96 -3.41
C ALA A 291 -2.85 19.26 -2.04
N ASP A 292 -3.49 19.95 -1.09
CA ASP A 292 -3.69 19.44 0.26
C ASP A 292 -5.05 18.71 0.40
N ILE A 293 -5.03 17.62 1.17
CA ILE A 293 -6.24 16.81 1.49
C ILE A 293 -7.27 17.64 2.27
N GLU A 294 -6.79 18.59 3.09
CA GLU A 294 -7.63 19.51 3.86
C GLU A 294 -8.41 20.46 2.95
N ASP A 295 -7.75 21.08 1.97
CA ASP A 295 -8.39 21.93 0.97
C ASP A 295 -9.45 21.15 0.19
N ALA A 296 -9.15 19.90 -0.17
CA ALA A 296 -10.10 19.04 -0.86
C ALA A 296 -11.37 18.81 -0.02
N TYR A 297 -11.24 18.55 1.28
CA TYR A 297 -12.38 18.38 2.17
C TYR A 297 -13.25 19.64 2.23
N HIS A 298 -12.65 20.81 2.43
CA HIS A 298 -13.39 22.07 2.56
C HIS A 298 -14.03 22.54 1.25
N LEU A 299 -13.44 22.19 0.10
CA LEU A 299 -13.99 22.51 -1.22
C LEU A 299 -15.05 21.52 -1.69
N LEU A 300 -15.05 20.28 -1.19
CA LEU A 300 -16.05 19.28 -1.59
C LEU A 300 -17.47 19.67 -1.19
N GLU A 301 -17.68 20.15 0.04
CA GLU A 301 -19.01 20.54 0.52
C GLU A 301 -19.68 21.62 -0.36
N PRO A 302 -19.07 22.78 -0.64
CA PRO A 302 -19.70 23.82 -1.44
C PRO A 302 -19.89 23.43 -2.91
N ILE A 303 -19.01 22.59 -3.47
CA ILE A 303 -19.08 22.18 -4.88
C ILE A 303 -20.14 21.10 -5.09
N VAL A 304 -20.21 20.11 -4.19
CA VAL A 304 -21.22 19.05 -4.26
C VAL A 304 -22.58 19.55 -3.72
N GLY A 305 -22.57 20.60 -2.90
CA GLY A 305 -23.76 21.23 -2.34
C GLY A 305 -24.35 20.49 -1.13
N THR A 306 -23.59 19.59 -0.50
CA THR A 306 -24.04 18.83 0.68
C THR A 306 -22.90 18.61 1.68
N ALA A 307 -23.17 18.84 2.97
CA ALA A 307 -22.26 18.50 4.07
C ALA A 307 -21.94 16.99 4.14
N LEU A 308 -22.80 16.17 3.53
CA LEU A 308 -22.59 14.73 3.42
C LEU A 308 -21.30 14.39 2.66
N ALA A 309 -20.92 15.16 1.64
CA ALA A 309 -19.71 14.90 0.86
C ALA A 309 -18.43 15.03 1.71
N GLY A 310 -18.30 16.12 2.48
CA GLY A 310 -17.19 16.28 3.42
C GLY A 310 -17.17 15.15 4.46
N LEU A 311 -18.32 14.85 5.08
CA LEU A 311 -18.41 13.77 6.08
C LEU A 311 -17.97 12.41 5.53
N LEU A 312 -18.42 12.03 4.33
CA LEU A 312 -18.04 10.77 3.68
C LEU A 312 -16.54 10.72 3.38
N PHE A 313 -15.97 11.81 2.89
CA PHE A 313 -14.53 11.94 2.62
C PHE A 313 -13.71 11.76 3.91
N GLY A 314 -14.10 12.42 4.99
CA GLY A 314 -13.44 12.30 6.30
C GLY A 314 -13.54 10.89 6.89
N ILE A 315 -14.70 10.24 6.78
CA ILE A 315 -14.89 8.84 7.20
C ILE A 315 -14.01 7.89 6.39
N ALA A 316 -13.95 8.10 5.07
CA ALA A 316 -13.12 7.29 4.18
C ALA A 316 -11.63 7.46 4.50
N LEU A 317 -11.18 8.70 4.78
CA LEU A 317 -9.80 9.01 5.14
C LEU A 317 -9.40 8.31 6.47
N LEU A 318 -10.30 8.34 7.46
CA LEU A 318 -10.08 7.63 8.72
C LEU A 318 -10.02 6.11 8.50
N ALA A 319 -10.94 5.55 7.69
CA ALA A 319 -10.95 4.13 7.37
C ALA A 319 -9.67 3.68 6.65
N ALA A 320 -9.17 4.49 5.70
CA ALA A 320 -7.92 4.25 4.98
C ALA A 320 -6.72 4.18 5.92
N GLY A 321 -6.58 5.18 6.80
CA GLY A 321 -5.49 5.22 7.78
C GLY A 321 -5.52 4.06 8.78
N GLN A 322 -6.70 3.67 9.27
CA GLN A 322 -6.84 2.50 10.15
C GLN A 322 -6.50 1.18 9.44
N SER A 323 -6.84 1.06 8.16
CA SER A 323 -6.63 -0.18 7.41
C SER A 323 -5.13 -0.44 7.17
N SER A 324 -4.37 0.57 6.76
CA SER A 324 -2.93 0.44 6.51
C SER A 324 -2.12 0.09 7.78
N THR A 325 -2.62 0.50 8.93
CA THR A 325 -2.05 0.21 10.25
C THR A 325 -1.95 -1.29 10.56
N PHE A 326 -2.94 -2.07 10.15
CA PHE A 326 -2.90 -3.52 10.30
C PHE A 326 -1.80 -4.13 9.42
N THR A 327 -1.69 -3.69 8.17
CA THR A 327 -0.74 -4.22 7.20
C THR A 327 0.70 -3.86 7.54
N GLY A 328 0.96 -2.63 7.99
CA GLY A 328 2.29 -2.18 8.39
C GLY A 328 2.87 -2.98 9.57
N THR A 329 2.03 -3.31 10.57
CA THR A 329 2.46 -4.10 11.73
C THR A 329 2.84 -5.53 11.33
N ILE A 330 2.04 -6.17 10.48
CA ILE A 330 2.29 -7.53 9.99
C ILE A 330 3.53 -7.55 9.08
N ALA A 331 3.63 -6.59 8.16
CA ALA A 331 4.79 -6.45 7.27
C ALA A 331 6.07 -6.26 8.08
N GLY A 332 6.04 -5.43 9.13
CA GLY A 332 7.17 -5.19 10.01
C GLY A 332 7.65 -6.45 10.74
N GLN A 333 6.71 -7.26 11.22
CA GLN A 333 7.07 -8.54 11.82
C GLN A 333 7.74 -9.47 10.80
N ILE A 334 7.19 -9.57 9.58
CA ILE A 334 7.75 -10.41 8.52
C ILE A 334 9.18 -9.96 8.17
N LEU A 335 9.43 -8.66 8.09
CA LEU A 335 10.77 -8.13 7.84
C LEU A 335 11.74 -8.48 8.97
N MET A 336 11.36 -8.28 10.23
CA MET A 336 12.23 -8.58 11.37
C MET A 336 12.56 -10.07 11.48
N GLU A 337 11.55 -10.93 11.37
CA GLU A 337 11.75 -12.38 11.43
C GLU A 337 12.52 -12.89 10.20
N GLY A 338 12.23 -12.36 9.02
CA GLY A 338 12.87 -12.75 7.77
C GLY A 338 14.34 -12.33 7.69
N PHE A 339 14.63 -11.05 7.95
CA PHE A 339 15.99 -10.50 7.85
C PHE A 339 16.87 -10.75 9.08
N LEU A 340 16.32 -10.67 10.28
CA LEU A 340 17.09 -10.68 11.54
C LEU A 340 16.85 -11.89 12.46
N ASP A 341 15.89 -12.77 12.14
CA ASP A 341 15.41 -13.82 13.05
C ASP A 341 14.85 -13.28 14.38
N LEU A 342 14.50 -12.00 14.41
CA LEU A 342 14.11 -11.34 15.64
C LEU A 342 12.59 -11.46 15.81
N ARG A 343 12.17 -12.18 16.85
CA ARG A 343 10.76 -12.34 17.20
C ARG A 343 10.41 -11.39 18.32
N MET A 344 9.62 -10.37 18.00
CA MET A 344 9.10 -9.40 18.97
C MET A 344 7.57 -9.51 19.06
N PRO A 345 6.95 -9.30 20.23
CA PRO A 345 5.50 -9.15 20.33
C PRO A 345 4.97 -8.03 19.43
N CYS A 346 3.88 -8.30 18.70
CA CYS A 346 3.21 -7.34 17.80
C CYS A 346 2.93 -5.98 18.46
N TRP A 347 2.59 -5.96 19.76
CA TRP A 347 2.33 -4.71 20.50
C TRP A 347 3.60 -3.87 20.73
N GLN A 348 4.73 -4.51 21.07
CA GLN A 348 6.00 -3.81 21.23
C GLN A 348 6.45 -3.27 19.88
N ARG A 349 6.32 -4.08 18.83
CA ARG A 349 6.61 -3.67 17.45
C ARG A 349 5.83 -2.43 17.07
N ARG A 350 4.52 -2.48 17.25
CA ARG A 350 3.60 -1.38 16.92
C ARG A 350 3.93 -0.11 17.69
N LEU A 351 4.19 -0.20 19.00
CA LEU A 351 4.55 0.98 19.80
C LEU A 351 5.88 1.59 19.33
N ILE A 352 6.88 0.77 18.99
CA ILE A 352 8.18 1.25 18.52
C ILE A 352 8.03 1.95 17.16
N THR A 353 7.39 1.30 16.18
CA THR A 353 7.21 1.91 14.85
C THR A 353 6.37 3.16 14.93
N ARG A 354 5.30 3.14 15.74
CA ARG A 354 4.44 4.30 15.94
C ARG A 354 5.16 5.44 16.65
N ALA A 355 5.99 5.17 17.65
CA ALA A 355 6.80 6.21 18.28
C ALA A 355 7.78 6.84 17.27
N LEU A 356 8.42 6.02 16.42
CA LEU A 356 9.32 6.49 15.37
C LEU A 356 8.61 7.31 14.28
N ALA A 357 7.31 7.07 14.03
CA ALA A 357 6.48 7.86 13.13
C ALA A 357 5.90 9.13 13.79
N LEU A 358 5.47 9.05 15.05
CA LEU A 358 4.88 10.15 15.80
C LEU A 358 5.88 11.29 16.05
N ILE A 359 7.14 10.98 16.33
CA ILE A 359 8.16 12.01 16.60
C ILE A 359 8.33 12.97 15.41
N PRO A 360 8.62 12.52 14.17
CA PRO A 360 8.72 13.42 13.03
C PRO A 360 7.39 14.08 12.67
N ALA A 361 6.25 13.40 12.87
CA ALA A 361 4.94 14.02 12.67
C ALA A 361 4.72 15.21 13.63
N PHE A 362 4.98 15.00 14.93
CA PHE A 362 4.77 16.01 15.96
C PHE A 362 5.72 17.20 15.77
N ILE A 363 7.01 16.94 15.50
CA ILE A 363 8.00 18.00 15.23
C ILE A 363 7.60 18.79 13.97
N GLY A 364 7.23 18.09 12.89
CA GLY A 364 6.84 18.71 11.64
C GLY A 364 5.63 19.63 11.81
N VAL A 365 4.56 19.15 12.44
CA VAL A 365 3.36 19.94 12.72
C VAL A 365 3.66 21.11 13.67
N ALA A 366 4.47 20.89 14.72
CA ALA A 366 4.82 21.95 15.66
C ALA A 366 5.66 23.07 15.02
N MET A 367 6.50 22.76 14.03
CA MET A 367 7.37 23.74 13.36
C MET A 367 6.72 24.42 12.15
N LEU A 368 5.93 23.68 11.36
CA LEU A 368 5.42 24.12 10.06
C LEU A 368 3.90 24.41 10.08
N GLY A 369 3.21 24.14 11.19
CA GLY A 369 1.77 24.28 11.30
C GLY A 369 0.99 23.26 10.46
N ASP A 370 -0.22 23.61 10.06
CA ASP A 370 -1.17 22.69 9.42
C ASP A 370 -0.70 22.27 8.00
N HIS A 371 -0.03 23.17 7.27
CA HIS A 371 0.59 22.88 5.97
C HIS A 371 1.77 21.88 6.01
N ALA A 372 2.16 21.41 7.20
CA ALA A 372 3.16 20.35 7.34
C ALA A 372 2.67 19.02 6.76
N ILE A 373 1.36 18.75 6.83
CA ILE A 373 0.78 17.44 6.50
C ILE A 373 1.07 17.06 5.05
N GLY A 374 0.69 17.90 4.08
CA GLY A 374 0.90 17.61 2.66
C GLY A 374 2.37 17.39 2.32
N LYS A 375 3.26 18.25 2.83
CA LYS A 375 4.72 18.12 2.61
C LYS A 375 5.27 16.82 3.19
N LEU A 376 4.89 16.48 4.43
CA LEU A 376 5.35 15.25 5.08
C LEU A 376 4.79 14.00 4.40
N LEU A 377 3.55 14.04 3.92
CA LEU A 377 2.95 12.98 3.12
C LEU A 377 3.75 12.78 1.83
N VAL A 378 4.02 13.82 1.06
CA VAL A 378 4.82 13.70 -0.17
C VAL A 378 6.22 13.14 0.13
N ILE A 379 6.92 13.68 1.14
CA ILE A 379 8.25 13.18 1.55
C ILE A 379 8.20 11.70 1.92
N SER A 380 7.16 11.25 2.63
CA SER A 380 7.00 9.82 2.95
C SER A 380 6.94 8.98 1.67
N GLN A 381 6.20 9.41 0.65
CA GLN A 381 6.09 8.70 -0.62
C GLN A 381 7.41 8.66 -1.39
N VAL A 382 8.21 9.73 -1.33
CA VAL A 382 9.57 9.74 -1.90
C VAL A 382 10.45 8.67 -1.25
N VAL A 383 10.37 8.52 0.08
CA VAL A 383 11.12 7.50 0.82
C VAL A 383 10.67 6.09 0.42
N LEU A 384 9.37 5.85 0.27
CA LEU A 384 8.85 4.58 -0.25
C LEU A 384 9.33 4.30 -1.68
N GLY A 385 9.27 5.29 -2.56
CA GLY A 385 9.73 5.18 -3.94
C GLY A 385 11.21 4.81 -4.03
N LEU A 386 12.08 5.49 -3.28
CA LEU A 386 13.53 5.20 -3.23
C LEU A 386 13.83 3.75 -2.80
N GLN A 387 12.98 3.19 -1.94
CA GLN A 387 13.19 1.86 -1.39
C GLN A 387 12.67 0.73 -2.31
N LEU A 388 11.76 1.03 -3.22
CA LEU A 388 11.14 0.06 -4.11
C LEU A 388 12.13 -0.78 -4.95
N PRO A 389 13.17 -0.20 -5.59
CA PRO A 389 14.17 -0.99 -6.31
C PRO A 389 14.87 -2.05 -5.44
N PHE A 390 15.09 -1.76 -4.15
CA PHE A 390 15.76 -2.69 -3.23
C PHE A 390 14.90 -3.91 -2.87
N ALA A 391 13.58 -3.80 -2.97
CA ALA A 391 12.66 -4.94 -2.82
C ALA A 391 12.44 -5.68 -4.14
N MET A 392 12.30 -4.93 -5.24
CA MET A 392 12.05 -5.48 -6.58
C MET A 392 13.23 -6.32 -7.08
N PHE A 393 14.47 -5.84 -6.94
CA PHE A 393 15.63 -6.53 -7.48
C PHE A 393 15.80 -7.97 -6.94
N PRO A 394 15.77 -8.20 -5.61
CA PRO A 394 15.77 -9.55 -5.04
C PRO A 394 14.60 -10.40 -5.51
N LEU A 395 13.39 -9.82 -5.57
CA LEU A 395 12.19 -10.53 -5.99
C LEU A 395 12.31 -11.05 -7.43
N ILE A 396 12.72 -10.19 -8.37
CA ILE A 396 12.88 -10.55 -9.78
C ILE A 396 13.99 -11.59 -9.94
N ARG A 397 15.11 -11.41 -9.22
CA ARG A 397 16.23 -12.36 -9.28
C ARG A 397 15.86 -13.73 -8.75
N MET A 398 15.13 -13.81 -7.63
CA MET A 398 14.71 -15.06 -7.02
C MET A 398 13.65 -15.78 -7.86
N THR A 399 12.66 -15.04 -8.36
CA THR A 399 11.61 -15.62 -9.21
C THR A 399 12.13 -16.02 -10.60
N GLY A 400 13.27 -15.47 -11.03
CA GLY A 400 14.00 -15.86 -12.24
C GLY A 400 14.98 -17.02 -12.05
N ASP A 401 15.25 -17.47 -10.82
CA ASP A 401 16.21 -18.55 -10.57
C ASP A 401 15.56 -19.94 -10.65
N ARG A 402 16.05 -20.76 -11.57
CA ARG A 402 15.61 -22.15 -11.76
C ARG A 402 15.93 -23.06 -10.57
N THR A 403 17.01 -22.79 -9.84
CA THR A 403 17.39 -23.59 -8.66
C THR A 403 16.39 -23.41 -7.52
N LEU A 404 15.81 -22.21 -7.39
CA LEU A 404 14.85 -21.88 -6.35
C LEU A 404 13.41 -22.18 -6.77
N MET A 405 13.04 -21.83 -8.01
CA MET A 405 11.66 -21.91 -8.49
C MET A 405 11.34 -23.22 -9.22
N GLY A 406 12.36 -23.98 -9.65
CA GLY A 406 12.19 -25.19 -10.46
C GLY A 406 11.37 -24.91 -11.72
N VAL A 407 10.31 -25.70 -11.93
CA VAL A 407 9.38 -25.57 -13.06
C VAL A 407 8.53 -24.29 -13.03
N PHE A 408 8.48 -23.58 -11.90
CA PHE A 408 7.68 -22.36 -11.70
C PHE A 408 8.48 -21.07 -11.94
N VAL A 409 9.67 -21.17 -12.52
CA VAL A 409 10.50 -20.02 -12.89
C VAL A 409 9.75 -19.09 -13.84
N ASN A 410 10.04 -17.80 -13.77
CA ASN A 410 9.43 -16.81 -14.65
C ASN A 410 9.62 -17.16 -16.14
N SER A 411 8.56 -17.00 -16.92
CA SER A 411 8.65 -17.04 -18.38
C SER A 411 9.49 -15.89 -18.89
N ARG A 412 10.06 -16.02 -20.11
CA ARG A 412 10.89 -14.96 -20.72
C ARG A 412 10.16 -13.62 -20.79
N PHE A 413 8.87 -13.63 -21.14
CA PHE A 413 8.03 -12.44 -21.18
C PHE A 413 7.85 -11.82 -19.79
N THR A 414 7.55 -12.63 -18.76
CA THR A 414 7.39 -12.13 -17.38
C THR A 414 8.69 -11.52 -16.87
N SER A 415 9.83 -12.17 -17.13
CA SER A 415 11.14 -11.63 -16.75
C SER A 415 11.47 -10.33 -17.46
N TRP A 416 11.21 -10.24 -18.76
CA TRP A 416 11.41 -8.99 -19.53
C TRP A 416 10.54 -7.86 -19.00
N LEU A 417 9.25 -8.13 -18.76
CA LEU A 417 8.32 -7.15 -18.18
C LEU A 417 8.77 -6.69 -16.80
N ALA A 418 9.15 -7.62 -15.92
CA ALA A 418 9.55 -7.29 -14.55
C ALA A 418 10.87 -6.49 -14.50
N TRP A 419 11.86 -6.83 -15.33
CA TRP A 419 13.08 -6.04 -15.48
C TRP A 419 12.82 -4.68 -16.13
N GLY A 420 11.91 -4.60 -17.10
CA GLY A 420 11.47 -3.35 -17.69
C GLY A 420 10.84 -2.42 -16.64
N LEU A 421 9.93 -2.94 -15.82
CA LEU A 421 9.37 -2.22 -14.68
C LEU A 421 10.46 -1.78 -13.71
N PHE A 422 11.42 -2.65 -13.36
CA PHE A 422 12.54 -2.29 -12.50
C PHE A 422 13.35 -1.11 -13.04
N VAL A 423 13.65 -1.09 -14.34
CA VAL A 423 14.39 0.01 -14.97
C VAL A 423 13.58 1.29 -14.98
N VAL A 424 12.31 1.25 -15.41
CA VAL A 424 11.44 2.43 -15.45
C VAL A 424 11.28 3.03 -14.06
N ILE A 425 10.95 2.20 -13.07
CA ILE A 425 10.76 2.62 -11.68
C ILE A 425 12.08 3.12 -11.08
N GLY A 426 13.20 2.44 -11.35
CA GLY A 426 14.52 2.86 -10.87
C GLY A 426 14.92 4.24 -11.41
N VAL A 427 14.76 4.47 -12.72
CA VAL A 427 15.07 5.75 -13.37
C VAL A 427 14.14 6.85 -12.86
N ALA A 428 12.84 6.57 -12.76
CA ALA A 428 11.85 7.51 -12.22
C ALA A 428 12.21 7.96 -10.79
N ASN A 429 12.54 7.02 -9.91
CA ASN A 429 12.95 7.32 -8.54
C ASN A 429 14.26 8.09 -8.46
N MET A 430 15.27 7.73 -9.27
CA MET A 430 16.53 8.47 -9.32
C MET A 430 16.32 9.92 -9.77
N TRP A 431 15.47 10.14 -10.77
CA TRP A 431 15.13 11.47 -11.25
C TRP A 431 14.36 12.27 -10.20
N LEU A 432 13.42 11.64 -9.47
CA LEU A 432 12.67 12.29 -8.40
C LEU A 432 13.59 12.71 -7.26
N VAL A 433 14.51 11.84 -6.84
CA VAL A 433 15.52 12.17 -5.82
C VAL A 433 16.42 13.31 -6.29
N TRP A 434 16.84 13.29 -7.56
CA TRP A 434 17.63 14.38 -8.13
C TRP A 434 16.88 15.71 -8.05
N GLN A 435 15.59 15.75 -8.39
CA GLN A 435 14.80 16.97 -8.25
C GLN A 435 14.71 17.45 -6.81
N VAL A 436 14.36 16.56 -5.87
CA VAL A 436 14.23 16.93 -4.46
C VAL A 436 15.55 17.49 -3.89
N LEU A 437 16.69 16.97 -4.34
CA LEU A 437 18.01 17.45 -3.92
C LEU A 437 18.47 18.72 -4.66
N ALA A 438 18.06 18.90 -5.91
CA ALA A 438 18.46 20.03 -6.73
C ALA A 438 17.61 21.30 -6.50
N GLY A 439 16.44 21.18 -5.87
CA GLY A 439 15.44 22.24 -5.76
C GLY A 439 14.71 22.44 -7.08
#